data_AF-A0A800A5Z8-F1
#
_entry.id   AF-A0A800A5Z8-F1
#
_cell.length_a   1.000
_cell.length_b   1.000
_cell.length_c   1.000
_cell.angle_alpha   90.00
_cell.angle_beta   90.00
_cell.angle_gamma   90.00
#
_symmetry.space_group_name_H-M   'P 1'
#
loop_
_entity.id
_entity.type
_entity.pdbx_description
1 polymer ?
#
loop_
_entity_poly.entity_id
_entity_poly.type
_entity_poly.pdbx_seq_one_letter_code
_entity_poly.pdbx_strand_id
1 'polypeptide(L)'
;MTDAALTIRDLRLRSVVVPLKRPLVTRVVTIDKAAFVLIDLETEEGVTGRAYLFGYSLAGNACFVPPLRWLADAMKGETVDPGNTVSQSPQSPDSDGPRRHCHDGGLRLRYGLLGRLRKSPRQAAGGSFGR
;
A
#
# COMPACT_ATOMS: atom_id res chain seq x y z
N MET A 1 2.92 34.12 7.65
CA MET A 1 3.75 32.98 7.19
C MET A 1 4.03 33.27 5.74
N THR A 2 5.28 33.54 5.40
CA THR A 2 5.65 34.08 4.07
C THR A 2 5.26 33.08 3.00
N ASP A 3 4.26 33.48 2.21
CA ASP A 3 3.66 32.76 1.09
C ASP A 3 4.61 32.82 -0.10
N ALA A 4 5.76 32.18 0.04
CA ALA A 4 6.59 31.87 -1.11
C ALA A 4 5.91 30.68 -1.81
N ALA A 5 5.38 30.90 -3.00
CA ALA A 5 4.90 29.83 -3.85
C ALA A 5 6.05 28.83 -4.06
N LEU A 6 5.92 27.63 -3.51
CA LEU A 6 6.90 26.56 -3.69
C LEU A 6 6.43 25.67 -4.83
N THR A 7 7.33 25.26 -5.71
CA THR A 7 7.00 24.33 -6.80
C THR A 7 7.47 22.92 -6.48
N ILE A 8 6.59 21.93 -6.61
CA ILE A 8 6.90 20.52 -6.38
C ILE A 8 7.85 20.04 -7.48
N ARG A 9 9.03 19.56 -7.09
CA ARG A 9 10.04 19.01 -7.99
C ARG A 9 9.97 17.49 -8.09
N ASP A 10 10.00 16.81 -6.95
CA ASP A 10 9.97 15.35 -6.89
C ASP A 10 9.56 14.84 -5.50
N LEU A 11 9.28 13.53 -5.43
CA LEU A 11 8.98 12.84 -4.19
C LEU A 11 9.95 11.69 -3.96
N ARG A 12 10.78 11.79 -2.92
CA ARG A 12 11.69 10.73 -2.52
C ARG A 12 11.01 9.82 -1.49
N LEU A 13 10.90 8.53 -1.85
CA LEU A 13 10.23 7.52 -1.04
C LEU A 13 11.22 6.49 -0.49
N ARG A 14 11.16 6.21 0.82
CA ARG A 14 12.03 5.23 1.49
C ARG A 14 11.20 4.31 2.38
N SER A 15 11.15 3.03 2.04
CA SER A 15 10.55 1.99 2.90
C SER A 15 11.53 1.63 4.02
N VAL A 16 11.10 1.73 5.26
CA VAL A 16 11.90 1.39 6.45
C VAL A 16 11.09 0.55 7.42
N VAL A 17 11.77 -0.33 8.15
CA VAL A 17 11.21 -1.07 9.28
C VAL A 17 12.06 -0.76 10.49
N VAL A 18 11.45 -0.23 11.54
CA VAL A 18 12.14 0.25 12.73
C VAL A 18 11.66 -0.48 13.98
N PRO A 19 12.54 -0.80 14.93
CA PRO A 19 12.12 -1.36 16.21
C PRO A 19 11.32 -0.33 17.01
N LEU A 20 10.23 -0.76 17.64
CA LEU A 20 9.45 0.07 18.54
C LEU A 20 10.05 0.04 19.94
N LYS A 21 10.23 1.22 20.56
CA LYS A 21 10.68 1.32 21.95
C LYS A 21 9.74 0.60 22.93
N ARG A 22 8.45 0.57 22.61
CA ARG A 22 7.41 -0.13 23.36
C ARG A 22 6.63 -1.01 22.38
N PRO A 23 6.75 -2.34 22.45
CA PRO A 23 5.98 -3.23 21.59
C PRO A 23 4.47 -3.01 21.78
N LEU A 24 3.72 -3.01 20.69
CA LEU A 24 2.25 -2.94 20.71
C LEU A 24 1.70 -4.35 20.86
N VAL A 25 1.22 -4.67 22.06
CA VAL A 25 0.61 -5.97 22.36
C VAL A 25 -0.89 -5.89 22.07
N THR A 26 -1.37 -6.75 21.17
CA THR A 26 -2.80 -6.94 20.89
C THR A 26 -3.20 -8.38 21.23
N ARG A 27 -4.50 -8.69 21.21
CA ARG A 27 -4.97 -10.07 21.46
C ARG A 27 -4.44 -11.09 20.45
N VAL A 28 -4.16 -10.65 19.21
CA VAL A 28 -3.78 -11.53 18.10
C VAL A 28 -2.27 -11.62 17.96
N VAL A 29 -1.57 -10.48 18.08
CA VAL A 29 -0.13 -10.40 17.81
C VAL A 29 0.52 -9.30 18.64
N THR A 30 1.80 -9.51 18.97
CA THR A 30 2.67 -8.46 19.50
C THR A 30 3.50 -7.89 18.35
N ILE A 31 3.41 -6.58 18.15
CA ILE A 31 4.15 -5.85 17.11
C ILE A 31 5.33 -5.13 17.78
N ASP A 32 6.53 -5.64 17.55
CA ASP A 32 7.79 -5.07 18.06
C ASP A 32 8.52 -4.19 17.03
N LYS A 33 8.07 -4.22 15.77
CA LYS A 33 8.62 -3.44 14.65
C LYS A 33 7.51 -2.77 13.87
N ALA A 34 7.73 -1.50 13.51
CA ALA A 34 6.82 -0.73 12.70
C ALA A 34 7.40 -0.48 11.31
N ALA A 35 6.58 -0.71 10.29
CA ALA A 35 6.92 -0.43 8.90
C ALA A 35 6.40 0.97 8.51
N PHE A 36 7.30 1.80 7.96
CA PHE A 36 6.98 3.14 7.48
C PHE A 36 7.46 3.34 6.06
N VAL A 37 6.75 4.18 5.31
CA VAL A 37 7.26 4.83 4.11
C VAL A 37 7.58 6.27 4.49
N LEU A 38 8.86 6.64 4.45
CA LEU A 38 9.30 8.02 4.62
C LEU A 38 9.14 8.74 3.29
N ILE A 39 8.58 9.94 3.34
CA ILE A 39 8.25 10.76 2.19
C ILE A 39 8.98 12.09 2.34
N ASP A 40 9.90 12.38 1.42
CA ASP A 40 10.50 13.69 1.29
C ASP A 40 9.94 14.36 0.02
N LEU A 41 9.28 15.51 0.17
CA LEU A 41 8.77 16.32 -0.94
C LEU A 41 9.80 17.40 -1.24
N GLU A 42 10.49 17.27 -2.35
CA GLU A 42 11.51 18.20 -2.80
C GLU A 42 10.85 19.32 -3.61
N THR A 43 11.20 20.58 -3.31
CA THR A 43 10.76 21.75 -4.08
C THR A 43 11.91 22.35 -4.87
N GLU A 44 11.60 23.10 -5.93
CA GLU A 44 12.61 23.76 -6.77
C GLU A 44 13.43 24.82 -5.99
N GLU A 45 12.82 25.43 -4.97
CA GLU A 45 13.42 26.46 -4.11
C GLU A 45 14.39 25.87 -3.06
N GLY A 46 14.58 24.54 -3.08
CA GLY A 46 15.50 23.83 -2.19
C GLY A 46 14.94 23.56 -0.80
N VAL A 47 13.64 23.79 -0.58
CA VAL A 47 12.95 23.39 0.66
C VAL A 47 12.47 21.94 0.52
N THR A 48 12.56 21.15 1.59
CA THR A 48 12.10 19.76 1.59
C THR A 48 11.07 19.52 2.68
N GLY A 49 9.82 19.27 2.27
CA GLY A 49 8.77 18.79 3.17
C GLY A 49 9.02 17.34 3.58
N ARG A 50 8.70 16.97 4.82
CA ARG A 50 8.90 15.60 5.32
C ARG A 50 7.64 15.06 5.95
N ALA A 51 7.26 13.85 5.56
CA ALA A 51 6.13 13.13 6.10
C ALA A 51 6.46 11.63 6.21
N TYR A 52 5.59 10.90 6.88
CA TYR A 52 5.67 9.44 6.94
C TYR A 52 4.29 8.83 6.81
N LEU A 53 4.24 7.64 6.21
CA LEU A 53 3.07 6.79 6.15
C LEU A 53 3.35 5.51 6.93
N PHE A 54 2.48 5.16 7.87
CA PHE A 54 2.55 3.88 8.57
C PHE A 54 1.97 2.78 7.68
N GLY A 55 2.82 1.85 7.23
CA GLY A 55 2.41 0.82 6.27
C GLY A 55 1.99 -0.51 6.89
N TYR A 56 1.90 -0.59 8.23
CA TYR A 56 1.55 -1.77 9.04
C TYR A 56 2.52 -2.96 8.96
N SER A 57 3.03 -3.28 7.76
CA SER A 57 3.99 -4.34 7.49
C SER A 57 4.90 -3.96 6.32
N LEU A 58 5.99 -4.71 6.12
CA LEU A 58 6.88 -4.49 4.97
C LEU A 58 6.15 -4.72 3.64
N ALA A 59 5.25 -5.71 3.58
CA ALA A 59 4.42 -5.95 2.41
C ALA A 59 3.45 -4.78 2.15
N GLY A 60 2.87 -4.21 3.21
CA GLY A 60 2.03 -3.02 3.11
C GLY A 60 2.79 -1.81 2.57
N ASN A 61 4.02 -1.55 3.03
CA ASN A 61 4.88 -0.53 2.44
C ASN A 61 5.04 -0.72 0.92
N ALA A 62 5.28 -1.95 0.46
CA ALA A 62 5.44 -2.25 -0.96
C ALA A 62 4.16 -1.97 -1.77
N CYS A 63 2.98 -2.10 -1.17
CA CYS A 63 1.72 -1.73 -1.80
C CYS A 63 1.55 -0.21 -1.96
N PHE A 64 2.09 0.59 -1.05
CA PHE A 64 1.94 2.06 -1.08
C PHE A 64 2.92 2.76 -2.02
N VAL A 65 4.11 2.18 -2.26
CA VAL A 65 5.13 2.85 -3.08
C VAL A 65 4.69 3.12 -4.52
N PRO A 66 4.11 2.16 -5.28
CA PRO A 66 3.69 2.42 -6.66
C PRO A 66 2.67 3.57 -6.82
N PRO A 67 1.56 3.64 -6.07
CA PRO A 67 0.62 4.76 -6.21
C PRO A 67 1.23 6.09 -5.75
N LEU A 68 2.10 6.10 -4.75
CA LEU A 68 2.81 7.32 -4.34
C LEU A 68 3.78 7.83 -5.42
N ARG A 69 4.43 6.93 -6.17
CA ARG A 69 5.27 7.31 -7.32
C ARG A 69 4.44 7.88 -8.45
N TRP A 70 3.32 7.25 -8.77
CA TRP A 70 2.39 7.77 -9.77
C TRP A 70 1.88 9.16 -9.39
N LEU A 71 1.52 9.37 -8.12
CA LEU A 71 1.11 10.67 -7.61
C LEU A 71 2.25 11.69 -7.68
N ALA A 72 3.47 11.28 -7.35
CA ALA A 72 4.65 12.15 -7.45
C ALA A 72 4.81 12.68 -8.87
N ASP A 73 4.75 11.80 -9.88
CA ASP A 73 4.86 12.20 -11.29
C ASP A 73 3.71 13.12 -11.72
N ALA A 74 2.49 12.88 -11.23
CA ALA A 74 1.32 13.71 -11.55
C ALA A 74 1.38 15.12 -10.94
N MET A 75 2.09 15.31 -9.82
CA MET A 75 2.18 16.60 -9.12
C MET A 75 3.44 17.42 -9.48
N LYS A 76 4.34 16.91 -10.33
CA LYS A 76 5.57 17.65 -10.69
C LYS A 76 5.23 18.96 -11.40
N GLY A 77 5.86 20.03 -10.95
CA GLY A 77 5.64 21.38 -11.46
C GLY A 77 4.43 22.10 -10.86
N GLU A 78 3.62 21.42 -10.03
CA GLU A 78 2.49 22.06 -9.35
C GLU A 78 2.98 22.95 -8.20
N THR A 79 2.21 23.99 -7.91
CA THR A 79 2.45 24.83 -6.73
C THR A 79 1.99 24.09 -5.47
N VAL A 80 2.82 24.10 -4.43
CA VAL A 80 2.49 23.57 -3.11
C VAL A 80 1.39 24.43 -2.51
N ASP A 81 0.16 23.92 -2.56
CA ASP A 81 -1.00 24.52 -1.90
C ASP A 81 -1.71 23.46 -1.03
N PRO A 82 -1.38 23.37 0.27
CA PRO A 82 -1.96 22.36 1.15
C PRO A 82 -3.49 22.36 1.20
N GLY A 83 -4.14 23.49 0.92
CA GLY A 83 -5.59 23.64 0.95
C GLY A 83 -6.28 23.25 -0.36
N ASN A 84 -5.61 23.42 -1.50
CA ASN A 84 -6.21 23.21 -2.82
C ASN A 84 -5.74 21.91 -3.51
N THR A 85 -4.57 21.37 -3.18
CA THR A 85 -4.04 20.14 -3.82
C THR A 85 -4.99 18.94 -3.67
N VAL A 86 -5.86 18.91 -2.66
CA VAL A 86 -6.87 17.83 -2.48
C VAL A 86 -8.13 18.07 -3.35
N SER A 87 -8.48 19.33 -3.61
CA SER A 87 -9.73 19.74 -4.28
C SER A 87 -9.71 19.54 -5.80
N GLN A 88 -8.52 19.39 -6.41
CA GLN A 88 -8.36 19.16 -7.85
C GLN A 88 -8.51 17.68 -8.25
N SER A 89 -8.83 16.79 -7.31
CA SER A 89 -9.35 15.47 -7.66
C SER A 89 -10.59 15.67 -8.54
N PRO A 90 -10.73 14.99 -9.70
CA PRO A 90 -11.97 15.07 -10.46
C PRO A 90 -13.09 14.72 -9.51
N GLN A 91 -13.99 15.67 -9.26
CA GLN A 91 -15.19 15.42 -8.49
C GLN A 91 -15.79 14.13 -9.04
N SER A 92 -16.09 13.17 -8.15
CA SER A 92 -16.87 11.99 -8.53
C SER A 92 -18.01 12.49 -9.40
N PRO A 93 -18.18 11.98 -10.63
CA PRO A 93 -19.23 12.48 -11.51
C PRO A 93 -20.53 12.41 -10.73
N ASP A 94 -21.24 13.54 -10.74
CA ASP A 94 -22.55 13.71 -10.14
C ASP A 94 -23.35 12.42 -10.27
N SER A 95 -23.90 11.93 -9.16
CA SER A 95 -24.61 10.65 -9.10
C SER A 95 -25.90 10.59 -9.94
N ASP A 96 -26.13 11.59 -10.80
CA ASP A 96 -27.30 11.77 -11.65
C ASP A 96 -27.05 11.48 -13.15
N GLY A 97 -25.91 10.88 -13.49
CA GLY A 97 -25.65 10.35 -14.82
C GLY A 97 -26.28 8.96 -15.04
N PRO A 98 -26.82 8.64 -16.23
CA PRO A 98 -27.44 7.34 -16.48
C PRO A 98 -26.40 6.23 -16.25
N ARG A 99 -26.78 5.23 -15.45
CA ARG A 99 -25.93 4.06 -15.16
C ARG A 99 -25.49 3.43 -16.48
N ARG A 100 -24.25 3.66 -16.87
CA ARG A 100 -23.64 2.93 -17.99
C ARG A 100 -23.57 1.48 -17.56
N HIS A 101 -24.41 0.64 -18.17
CA HIS A 101 -24.30 -0.80 -18.05
C HIS A 101 -22.89 -1.20 -18.47
N CYS A 102 -22.09 -1.66 -17.50
CA CYS A 102 -20.89 -2.42 -17.83
C CYS A 102 -21.34 -3.62 -18.66
N HIS A 103 -20.88 -3.67 -19.90
CA HIS A 103 -21.03 -4.84 -20.74
C HIS A 103 -20.36 -6.02 -20.04
N ASP A 104 -21.09 -7.12 -19.94
CA ASP A 104 -20.75 -8.34 -19.21
C ASP A 104 -19.58 -9.07 -19.91
N GLY A 105 -18.37 -8.53 -19.74
CA GLY A 105 -17.11 -9.12 -20.18
C GLY A 105 -16.67 -10.15 -19.13
N GLY A 106 -17.25 -11.34 -19.20
CA GLY A 106 -17.02 -12.43 -18.26
C GLY A 106 -15.55 -12.88 -18.19
N LEU A 107 -14.77 -12.24 -17.31
CA LEU A 107 -13.48 -12.75 -16.86
C LEU A 107 -13.74 -13.72 -15.70
N ARG A 108 -14.08 -14.97 -16.02
CA ARG A 108 -14.11 -16.06 -15.05
C ARG A 108 -12.69 -16.31 -14.53
N LEU A 109 -12.36 -15.69 -13.40
CA LEU A 109 -11.23 -16.09 -12.55
C LEU A 109 -11.47 -17.54 -12.11
N ARG A 110 -10.73 -18.49 -12.73
CA ARG A 110 -10.69 -19.88 -12.28
C ARG A 110 -9.89 -19.99 -10.98
N TYR A 111 -10.48 -19.61 -9.86
CA TYR A 111 -10.06 -20.14 -8.57
C TYR A 111 -10.76 -21.49 -8.35
N GLY A 112 -10.09 -22.56 -8.76
CA GLY A 112 -10.67 -23.90 -8.72
C GLY A 112 -9.67 -24.99 -9.07
N LEU A 113 -8.51 -25.02 -8.42
CA LEU A 113 -7.66 -26.21 -8.41
C LEU A 113 -6.77 -26.32 -7.16
N LEU A 114 -7.39 -26.40 -5.99
CA LEU A 114 -6.75 -26.93 -4.78
C LEU A 114 -7.74 -27.90 -4.11
N GLY A 115 -7.90 -29.05 -4.74
CA GLY A 115 -8.85 -30.06 -4.31
C GLY A 115 -8.61 -31.40 -4.97
N ARG A 116 -7.36 -31.92 -4.92
CA ARG A 116 -7.09 -33.35 -5.11
C ARG A 116 -5.65 -33.77 -4.76
N LEU A 117 -5.25 -33.63 -3.49
CA LEU A 117 -4.19 -34.51 -2.99
C LEU A 117 -4.82 -35.82 -2.54
N ARG A 118 -4.74 -36.80 -3.46
CA ARG A 118 -5.06 -38.21 -3.28
C ARG A 118 -4.46 -38.73 -1.96
N LYS A 119 -5.30 -39.41 -1.15
CA LYS A 119 -4.82 -40.47 -0.27
C LYS A 119 -4.14 -41.52 -1.16
N SER A 120 -2.84 -41.67 -1.02
CA SER A 120 -2.10 -42.78 -1.60
C SER A 120 -2.13 -43.96 -0.61
N PRO A 121 -2.38 -45.20 -1.05
CA PRO A 121 -2.35 -46.36 -0.18
C PRO A 121 -0.89 -46.76 0.07
N ARG A 122 -0.43 -46.67 1.32
CA ARG A 122 0.78 -47.41 1.75
C ARG A 122 0.36 -48.80 2.17
N GLN A 123 0.75 -49.77 1.36
CA GLN A 123 0.82 -51.18 1.71
C GLN A 123 1.72 -51.40 2.93
N ALA A 124 1.34 -52.46 3.66
CA ALA A 124 1.95 -53.05 4.83
C ALA A 124 3.46 -53.30 4.73
N ALA A 125 4.16 -53.13 5.86
CA ALA A 125 5.14 -54.09 6.37
C ALA A 125 5.61 -53.70 7.78
N GLY A 126 5.31 -54.57 8.76
CA GLY A 126 6.20 -54.97 9.87
C GLY A 126 6.48 -54.01 11.03
N GLY A 127 6.24 -54.46 12.27
CA GLY A 127 6.98 -53.94 13.43
C GLY A 127 6.27 -53.97 14.78
N SER A 128 6.17 -55.16 15.38
CA SER A 128 6.11 -55.48 16.81
C SER A 128 5.41 -54.54 17.82
N PHE A 129 4.35 -55.09 18.41
CA PHE A 129 3.74 -54.67 19.67
C PHE A 129 4.32 -55.54 20.81
N GLY A 130 4.77 -54.94 21.92
CA GLY A 130 4.90 -55.67 23.20
C GLY A 130 6.04 -55.29 24.13
N ARG A 131 5.67 -54.51 25.17
CA ARG A 131 6.26 -54.31 26.52
C ARG A 131 7.70 -53.87 26.68
#